data_AF-A0A970X874-F1
#
_entry.id   AF-A0A970X874-F1
#
_cell.length_a   1.000
_cell.length_b   1.000
_cell.length_c   1.000
_cell.angle_alpha   90.00
_cell.angle_beta   90.00
_cell.angle_gamma   90.00
#
_symmetry.space_group_name_H-M   'P 1'
#
loop_
_entity.id
_entity.type
_entity.pdbx_description
1 polymer ?
#
loop_
_entity_poly.entity_id
_entity_poly.type
_entity_poly.pdbx_seq_one_letter_code
_entity_poly.pdbx_strand_id
1 'polypeptide(L)'
;MPPSERPIPMFAAEPPQESAPYGRWEETLRAHFLAAVGNISTDEQIGEARGALWYPERTYDGRTYVPVTAPTSEGFELFGYVSYTREHEGAEAVDFAAIADYTDETAEANPEWKLDLSDQEIGHWRGPESRRG
;
A
#
# COMPACT_ATOMS: atom_id res chain seq x y z
N MET A 1 -19.25 -20.96 22.93
CA MET A 1 -18.57 -19.67 23.13
C MET A 1 -19.66 -18.62 23.31
N PRO A 2 -19.81 -17.99 24.50
CA PRO A 2 -20.66 -16.82 24.61
C PRO A 2 -20.07 -15.71 23.71
N PRO A 3 -20.91 -14.89 23.06
CA PRO A 3 -20.42 -13.73 22.31
C PRO A 3 -19.65 -12.82 23.27
N SER A 4 -18.42 -12.45 22.90
CA SER A 4 -17.65 -11.46 23.66
C SER A 4 -18.44 -10.15 23.72
N GLU A 5 -18.60 -9.58 24.91
CA GLU A 5 -19.43 -8.38 25.19
C GLU A 5 -19.03 -7.13 24.39
N ARG A 6 -17.90 -7.17 23.67
CA ARG A 6 -17.40 -6.11 22.81
C ARG A 6 -16.88 -6.77 21.52
N PRO A 7 -17.54 -6.64 20.36
CA PRO A 7 -16.94 -7.05 19.11
C PRO A 7 -15.77 -6.10 18.84
N ILE A 8 -14.56 -6.50 19.24
CA ILE A 8 -13.33 -5.85 18.75
C ILE A 8 -13.18 -6.33 17.31
N PRO A 9 -13.09 -5.43 16.31
CA PRO A 9 -12.77 -5.83 14.95
C PRO A 9 -11.51 -6.71 14.95
N MET A 10 -11.62 -7.89 14.34
CA MET A 10 -10.49 -8.83 14.26
C MET A 10 -9.34 -8.25 13.43
N PHE A 11 -9.68 -7.37 12.48
CA PHE A 11 -8.75 -6.66 11.61
C PHE A 11 -8.99 -5.16 11.73
N ALA A 12 -7.91 -4.37 11.70
CA ALA A 12 -7.99 -2.92 11.71
C ALA A 12 -8.54 -2.36 10.39
N ALA A 13 -8.30 -3.07 9.28
CA ALA A 13 -8.79 -2.76 7.94
C ALA A 13 -9.64 -3.91 7.40
N GLU A 14 -10.51 -3.60 6.46
CA GLU A 14 -11.31 -4.60 5.75
C GLU A 14 -10.39 -5.54 4.96
N PRO A 15 -10.71 -6.85 4.94
CA PRO A 15 -9.98 -7.81 4.12
C PRO A 15 -10.09 -7.45 2.62
N PRO A 16 -9.17 -7.97 1.77
CA PRO A 16 -9.22 -7.68 0.34
C PRO A 16 -10.53 -8.22 -0.24
N GLN A 17 -11.23 -7.37 -0.97
CA GLN A 17 -12.44 -7.68 -1.73
C GLN A 17 -12.09 -8.07 -3.18
N GLU A 18 -11.05 -7.47 -3.74
CA GLU A 18 -10.60 -7.71 -5.12
C GLU A 18 -9.24 -8.46 -5.19
N SER A 19 -8.98 -9.11 -6.31
CA SER A 19 -7.64 -9.65 -6.61
C SER A 19 -6.64 -8.53 -6.91
N ALA A 20 -5.35 -8.88 -7.06
CA ALA A 20 -4.36 -7.93 -7.51
C ALA A 20 -4.80 -7.24 -8.84
N PRO A 21 -4.55 -5.92 -9.00
CA PRO A 21 -4.85 -5.18 -10.21
C PRO A 21 -4.28 -5.82 -11.47
N TYR A 22 -5.00 -5.68 -12.58
CA TYR A 22 -4.54 -6.12 -13.90
C TYR A 22 -5.08 -5.22 -15.02
N GLY A 23 -4.45 -5.29 -16.20
CA GLY A 23 -4.93 -4.62 -17.42
C GLY A 23 -5.02 -3.10 -17.27
N ARG A 24 -6.12 -2.50 -17.74
CA ARG A 24 -6.33 -1.04 -17.67
C ARG A 24 -6.30 -0.49 -16.25
N TRP A 25 -6.75 -1.28 -15.29
CA TRP A 25 -6.78 -0.85 -13.90
C TRP A 25 -5.37 -0.76 -13.32
N GLU A 26 -4.56 -1.79 -13.57
CA GLU A 26 -3.13 -1.78 -13.23
C GLU A 26 -2.39 -0.62 -13.90
N GLU A 27 -2.66 -0.34 -15.19
CA GLU A 27 -2.05 0.78 -15.91
C GLU A 27 -2.33 2.14 -15.23
N THR A 28 -3.57 2.36 -14.79
CA THR A 28 -3.96 3.58 -14.06
C THR A 28 -3.21 3.69 -12.72
N LEU A 29 -3.22 2.62 -11.92
CA LEU A 29 -2.52 2.62 -10.63
C LEU A 29 -1.02 2.82 -10.83
N ARG A 30 -0.43 2.16 -11.83
CA ARG A 30 0.99 2.29 -12.17
C ARG A 30 1.34 3.73 -12.54
N ALA A 31 0.49 4.44 -13.27
CA ALA A 31 0.74 5.85 -13.60
C ALA A 31 0.83 6.72 -12.34
N HIS A 32 -0.09 6.53 -11.37
CA HIS A 32 -0.06 7.23 -10.09
C HIS A 32 1.18 6.88 -9.26
N PHE A 33 1.55 5.60 -9.21
CA PHE A 33 2.73 5.16 -8.48
C PHE A 33 4.02 5.73 -9.08
N LEU A 34 4.21 5.64 -10.40
CA LEU A 34 5.40 6.20 -11.05
C LEU A 34 5.48 7.72 -10.93
N ALA A 35 4.35 8.42 -10.88
CA ALA A 35 4.34 9.84 -10.57
C ALA A 35 4.83 10.13 -9.15
N ALA A 36 4.47 9.29 -8.16
CA ALA A 36 4.99 9.40 -6.80
C ALA A 36 6.49 9.06 -6.72
N VAL A 37 6.95 8.03 -7.44
CA VAL A 37 8.39 7.69 -7.55
C VAL A 37 9.19 8.87 -8.09
N GLY A 38 8.66 9.59 -9.09
CA GLY A 38 9.30 10.79 -9.64
C GLY A 38 9.42 11.97 -8.66
N ASN A 39 8.73 11.91 -7.52
CA ASN A 39 8.80 12.94 -6.47
C ASN A 39 9.75 12.55 -5.32
N ILE A 40 10.37 11.36 -5.35
CA ILE A 40 11.34 10.95 -4.34
C ILE A 40 12.54 11.90 -4.41
N SER A 41 12.84 12.56 -3.29
CA SER A 41 13.97 13.48 -3.17
C SER A 41 15.16 12.73 -2.59
N THR A 42 16.12 12.34 -3.43
CA THR A 42 17.35 11.66 -3.02
C THR A 42 18.54 12.08 -3.90
N ASP A 43 19.75 12.02 -3.34
CA ASP A 43 21.01 12.23 -4.05
C ASP A 43 21.53 10.94 -4.72
N GLU A 44 20.89 9.80 -4.44
CA GLU A 44 21.27 8.49 -4.98
C GLU A 44 20.65 8.27 -6.37
N GLN A 45 21.42 7.63 -7.25
CA GLN A 45 20.92 7.18 -8.54
C GLN A 45 20.15 5.87 -8.33
N ILE A 46 18.85 5.97 -8.00
CA ILE A 46 17.99 4.80 -7.75
C ILE A 46 17.61 4.04 -9.03
N GLY A 47 17.76 4.67 -10.20
CA GLY A 47 17.46 4.03 -11.49
C GLY A 47 15.98 4.00 -11.89
N GLU A 48 15.66 3.19 -12.89
CA GLU A 48 14.30 3.05 -13.42
C GLU A 48 13.56 1.86 -12.81
N ALA A 49 12.25 2.03 -12.51
CA ALA A 49 11.38 0.96 -12.02
C ALA A 49 11.15 -0.13 -13.09
N ARG A 50 11.39 -1.39 -12.71
CA ARG A 50 11.32 -2.58 -13.57
C ARG A 50 10.15 -3.48 -13.19
N GLY A 51 8.96 -3.10 -13.63
CA GLY A 51 7.74 -3.86 -13.38
C GLY A 51 7.21 -3.63 -11.97
N ALA A 52 5.89 -3.52 -11.84
CA ALA A 52 5.22 -3.32 -10.56
C ALA A 52 4.56 -4.62 -10.12
N LEU A 53 4.89 -5.08 -8.92
CA LEU A 53 4.21 -6.18 -8.26
C LEU A 53 3.16 -5.60 -7.31
N TRP A 54 1.90 -5.82 -7.61
CA TRP A 54 0.79 -5.35 -6.79
C TRP A 54 0.33 -6.42 -5.80
N TYR A 55 -0.02 -5.97 -4.62
CA TYR A 55 -0.54 -6.81 -3.54
C TYR A 55 -2.05 -6.59 -3.37
N PRO A 56 -2.78 -7.56 -2.78
CA PRO A 56 -4.21 -7.43 -2.56
C PRO A 56 -4.54 -6.16 -1.76
N GLU A 57 -5.60 -5.47 -2.16
CA GLU A 57 -5.98 -4.20 -1.53
C GLU A 57 -6.45 -4.36 -0.08
N ARG A 58 -6.44 -3.26 0.66
CA ARG A 58 -7.08 -3.15 1.97
C ARG A 58 -7.84 -1.85 2.03
N THR A 59 -9.03 -1.89 2.63
CA THR A 59 -9.83 -0.69 2.83
C THR A 59 -9.85 -0.30 4.30
N TYR A 60 -9.49 0.95 4.59
CA TYR A 60 -9.48 1.53 5.93
C TYR A 60 -10.16 2.90 5.89
N ASP A 61 -11.15 3.09 6.76
CA ASP A 61 -11.94 4.33 6.88
C ASP A 61 -12.48 4.85 5.54
N GLY A 62 -13.01 3.94 4.71
CA GLY A 62 -13.61 4.25 3.40
C GLY A 62 -12.61 4.53 2.27
N ARG A 63 -11.30 4.44 2.52
CA ARG A 63 -10.25 4.54 1.50
C ARG A 63 -9.60 3.19 1.27
N THR A 64 -9.49 2.81 -0.01
CA THR A 64 -8.82 1.59 -0.44
C THR A 64 -7.35 1.89 -0.73
N TYR A 65 -6.47 1.02 -0.26
CA TYR A 65 -5.02 1.08 -0.43
C TYR A 65 -4.55 -0.16 -1.16
N VAL A 66 -3.83 0.03 -2.26
CA VAL A 66 -3.24 -1.05 -3.07
C VAL A 66 -1.72 -0.97 -2.95
N PRO A 67 -1.10 -1.85 -2.13
CA PRO A 67 0.35 -1.85 -1.96
C PRO A 67 1.05 -2.32 -3.23
N VAL A 68 2.27 -1.82 -3.41
CA VAL A 68 3.10 -2.13 -4.57
C VAL A 68 4.58 -2.14 -4.21
N THR A 69 5.32 -3.03 -4.86
CA THR A 69 6.78 -2.94 -4.94
C THR A 69 7.24 -3.01 -6.39
N ALA A 70 8.44 -2.49 -6.65
CA ALA A 70 9.06 -2.56 -7.96
C ALA A 70 10.60 -2.54 -7.84
N PRO A 71 11.31 -3.56 -8.34
CA PRO A 71 12.76 -3.51 -8.39
C PRO A 71 13.21 -2.42 -9.36
N THR A 72 14.40 -1.85 -9.13
CA THR A 72 14.96 -0.81 -9.98
C THR A 72 16.11 -1.32 -10.84
N SER A 73 16.59 -0.51 -11.79
CA SER A 73 17.77 -0.85 -12.59
C SER A 73 19.08 -0.87 -11.82
N GLU A 74 19.16 -0.15 -10.69
CA GLU A 74 20.38 0.00 -9.88
C GLU A 74 20.39 -0.90 -8.65
N GLY A 75 19.42 -1.81 -8.52
CA GLY A 75 19.40 -2.83 -7.45
C GLY A 75 18.65 -2.41 -6.18
N PHE A 76 18.00 -1.25 -6.17
CA PHE A 76 17.05 -0.86 -5.13
C PHE A 76 15.67 -1.47 -5.37
N GLU A 77 14.85 -1.50 -4.32
CA GLU A 77 13.43 -1.82 -4.36
C GLU A 77 12.62 -0.55 -4.04
N LEU A 78 11.73 -0.18 -4.95
CA LEU A 78 10.70 0.82 -4.68
C LEU A 78 9.54 0.14 -3.96
N PHE A 79 8.96 0.81 -2.98
CA PHE A 79 7.77 0.33 -2.29
C PHE A 79 6.82 1.48 -1.98
N GLY A 80 5.55 1.15 -1.76
CA GLY A 80 4.54 2.12 -1.37
C GLY A 80 3.13 1.63 -1.67
N TYR A 81 2.23 2.56 -1.96
CA TYR A 81 0.86 2.23 -2.32
C TYR A 81 0.23 3.31 -3.19
N VAL A 82 -0.84 2.91 -3.89
CA VAL A 82 -1.81 3.82 -4.47
C VAL A 82 -3.12 3.65 -3.73
N SER A 83 -3.78 4.75 -3.40
CA SER A 83 -5.03 4.77 -2.67
C SER A 83 -6.09 5.60 -3.39
N TYR A 84 -7.35 5.24 -3.19
CA TYR A 84 -8.50 5.90 -3.80
C TYR A 84 -9.75 5.70 -2.95
N THR A 85 -10.79 6.47 -3.25
CA THR A 85 -12.14 6.30 -2.69
C THR A 85 -13.09 5.81 -3.78
N ARG A 86 -14.16 5.12 -3.36
CA ARG A 86 -15.30 4.73 -4.19
C ARG A 86 -16.58 4.87 -3.37
N GLU A 87 -17.67 5.27 -4.00
CA GLU A 87 -18.97 5.36 -3.32
C GLU A 87 -19.51 3.98 -2.93
N HIS A 88 -19.28 2.97 -3.78
CA HIS A 88 -19.63 1.58 -3.55
C HIS A 88 -18.77 0.65 -4.41
N GLU A 89 -18.86 -0.67 -4.17
CA GLU A 89 -18.20 -1.68 -5.01
C GLU A 89 -18.59 -1.51 -6.48
N GLY A 90 -17.60 -1.54 -7.38
CA GLY A 90 -17.79 -1.34 -8.82
C GLY A 90 -18.02 0.11 -9.27
N ALA A 91 -18.09 1.09 -8.36
CA ALA A 91 -18.10 2.51 -8.73
C ALA A 91 -16.74 2.97 -9.29
N GLU A 92 -16.73 4.09 -10.02
CA GLU A 92 -15.50 4.73 -10.48
C GLU A 92 -14.63 5.13 -9.28
N ALA A 93 -13.33 4.80 -9.34
CA ALA A 93 -12.37 5.22 -8.33
C ALA A 93 -12.00 6.69 -8.53
N VAL A 94 -11.98 7.44 -7.43
CA VAL A 94 -11.65 8.88 -7.41
C VAL A 94 -10.70 9.20 -6.25
N ASP A 95 -10.30 10.47 -6.13
CA ASP A 95 -9.40 10.97 -5.08
C ASP A 95 -8.10 10.16 -4.93
N PHE A 96 -7.47 9.87 -6.06
CA PHE A 96 -6.22 9.12 -6.09
C PHE A 96 -5.11 9.84 -5.33
N ALA A 97 -4.43 9.10 -4.47
CA ALA A 97 -3.19 9.52 -3.81
C ALA A 97 -2.20 8.36 -3.84
N ALA A 98 -0.92 8.65 -4.05
CA ALA A 98 0.13 7.65 -4.08
C ALA A 98 1.31 8.10 -3.23
N ILE A 99 1.93 7.14 -2.56
CA ILE A 99 3.21 7.30 -1.86
C ILE A 99 4.16 6.26 -2.40
N ALA A 100 5.42 6.68 -2.56
CA ALA A 100 6.52 5.82 -2.95
C ALA A 100 7.75 6.21 -2.13
N ASP A 101 8.51 5.20 -1.75
CA ASP A 101 9.85 5.32 -1.17
C ASP A 101 10.72 4.16 -1.70
N TYR A 102 11.98 4.10 -1.29
CA TYR A 102 12.92 3.10 -1.77
C TYR A 102 13.84 2.55 -0.68
N THR A 103 14.39 1.36 -0.93
CA THR A 103 15.34 0.69 -0.05
C THR A 103 16.36 -0.11 -0.87
N ASP A 104 17.53 -0.35 -0.31
CA ASP A 104 18.53 -1.30 -0.83
C ASP A 104 18.22 -2.76 -0.42
N GLU A 105 17.30 -2.96 0.53
CA GLU A 105 16.83 -4.27 0.97
C GLU A 105 15.72 -4.80 0.05
N THR A 106 16.11 -5.54 -1.00
CA THR A 106 15.16 -6.06 -1.98
C THR A 106 14.26 -7.18 -1.44
N ALA A 107 13.07 -7.33 -2.04
CA ALA A 107 12.15 -8.42 -1.71
C ALA A 107 12.76 -9.80 -1.99
N GLU A 108 13.63 -9.93 -2.99
CA GLU A 108 14.37 -11.16 -3.31
C GLU A 108 15.37 -11.52 -2.20
N ALA A 109 16.04 -10.52 -1.62
CA ALA A 109 16.98 -10.72 -0.50
C ALA A 109 16.26 -11.01 0.83
N ASN A 110 14.98 -10.63 0.95
CA ASN A 110 14.20 -10.71 2.18
C ASN A 110 12.88 -11.50 2.02
N PRO A 111 12.91 -12.79 1.63
CA PRO A 111 11.69 -13.57 1.34
C PRO A 111 10.82 -13.82 2.57
N GLU A 112 11.39 -13.68 3.77
CA GLU A 112 10.73 -13.92 5.06
C GLU A 112 9.94 -12.69 5.57
N TRP A 113 10.15 -11.51 4.97
CA TRP A 113 9.45 -10.25 5.27
C TRP A 113 9.47 -9.88 6.77
N LYS A 114 10.63 -10.08 7.40
CA LYS A 114 10.84 -9.73 8.82
C LYS A 114 11.18 -8.27 9.05
N LEU A 115 11.36 -7.51 7.98
CA LEU A 115 11.78 -6.11 8.01
C LEU A 115 10.57 -5.23 7.75
N ASP A 116 10.34 -4.28 8.64
CA ASP A 116 9.33 -3.24 8.46
C ASP A 116 9.99 -2.08 7.71
N LEU A 117 9.60 -1.89 6.45
CA LEU A 117 10.22 -0.94 5.53
C LEU A 117 9.57 0.44 5.55
N SER A 118 8.32 0.53 6.01
CA SER A 118 7.49 1.71 5.81
C SER A 118 7.11 2.34 7.14
N ASP A 119 7.65 3.53 7.41
CA ASP A 119 7.21 4.36 8.54
C ASP A 119 5.87 5.08 8.26
N GLN A 120 5.26 4.84 7.10
CA GLN A 120 4.09 5.60 6.69
C GLN A 120 2.82 5.22 7.46
N GLU A 121 2.36 6.17 8.28
CA GLU A 121 1.12 6.05 9.03
C GLU A 121 -0.07 6.51 8.17
N ILE A 122 -1.06 5.63 7.99
CA ILE A 122 -2.28 5.91 7.21
C ILE A 122 -3.50 6.24 8.08
N GLY A 123 -3.35 6.15 9.42
CA GLY A 123 -4.41 6.46 10.36
C GLY A 123 -4.10 5.98 11.78
N HIS A 124 -4.94 6.40 12.73
CA HIS A 124 -4.80 6.04 14.13
C HIS A 124 -5.98 5.18 14.61
N TRP A 125 -5.66 4.08 15.28
CA TRP A 125 -6.67 3.28 15.98
C TRP A 125 -6.99 3.85 17.37
N ARG A 126 -8.28 4.16 17.61
CA ARG A 126 -8.76 4.57 18.94
C ARG A 126 -9.31 3.38 19.70
N GLY A 127 -8.43 2.65 20.38
CA GLY A 127 -8.81 1.54 21.24
C GLY A 127 -9.57 1.96 22.52
N PRO A 128 -10.24 1.01 23.20
CA PRO A 128 -11.12 1.28 24.33
C PRO A 128 -10.45 1.92 25.58
N GLU A 129 -9.12 1.98 25.66
CA GLU A 129 -8.39 2.60 26.78
C GLU A 129 -7.72 3.95 26.45
N SER A 130 -8.01 4.57 25.30
CA SER A 130 -7.41 5.88 24.92
C SER A 130 -5.87 5.90 24.96
N ARG A 131 -5.19 4.76 24.85
CA ARG A 131 -3.75 4.74 24.55
C ARG A 131 -3.58 4.97 23.06
N ARG A 132 -2.82 6.02 22.71
CA ARG A 132 -2.29 6.19 21.36
C ARG A 132 -1.30 5.05 21.13
N GLY A 133 -1.61 4.20 20.15
CA GLY A 133 -0.62 3.34 19.52
C GLY A 133 0.20 4.17 18.55
#